data_AF-A0A3B0WU45-F1
#
_entry.id   AF-A0A3B0WU45-F1
#
_cell.length_a   1.000
_cell.length_b   1.000
_cell.length_c   1.000
_cell.angle_alpha   90.00
_cell.angle_beta   90.00
_cell.angle_gamma   90.00
#
_symmetry.space_group_name_H-M   'P 1'
#
loop_
_entity.id
_entity.type
_entity.pdbx_description
1 polymer ?
#
loop_
_entity_poly.entity_id
_entity_poly.type
_entity_poly.pdbx_seq_one_letter_code
_entity_poly.pdbx_strand_id
1 'polypeptide(L)'
;MDRCPICHGRINDNAECKRCNADLLLLIQTEIEAKRLTHEAFNCLLSGKYIQAEAFLSASQLLCFSQFKQNVLEFIQQKIML
;
A
#
# COMPACT_ATOMS: atom_id res chain seq x y z
N MET A 1 18.95 7.91 -2.74
CA MET A 1 18.24 8.76 -1.75
C MET A 1 16.75 8.60 -2.00
N ASP A 2 16.04 7.97 -1.08
CA ASP A 2 14.59 7.83 -1.20
C ASP A 2 13.86 9.12 -0.86
N ARG A 3 12.71 9.32 -1.50
CA ARG A 3 11.87 10.51 -1.35
C ARG A 3 10.53 10.09 -0.79
N CYS A 4 9.95 10.94 0.04
CA CYS A 4 8.64 10.73 0.64
C CYS A 4 7.58 10.69 -0.46
N PRO A 5 6.74 9.64 -0.54
CA PRO A 5 5.69 9.57 -1.55
C PRO A 5 4.58 10.61 -1.34
N ILE A 6 4.53 11.25 -0.16
CA ILE A 6 3.49 12.23 0.19
C ILE A 6 3.93 13.67 -0.09
N CYS A 7 5.17 14.03 0.23
CA CYS A 7 5.65 15.41 0.11
C CYS A 7 6.90 15.56 -0.77
N HIS A 8 7.39 14.47 -1.36
CA HIS A 8 8.60 14.39 -2.18
C HIS A 8 9.89 14.90 -1.51
N GLY A 9 9.86 15.15 -0.19
CA GLY A 9 11.02 15.50 0.62
C GLY A 9 11.99 14.31 0.72
N ARG A 10 13.27 14.58 0.99
CA ARG A 10 14.26 13.51 1.21
C ARG A 10 13.88 12.73 2.47
N ILE A 11 13.85 11.41 2.36
CA ILE A 11 13.71 10.51 3.51
C ILE A 11 15.11 10.22 4.05
N ASN A 12 15.23 10.25 5.38
CA ASN A 12 16.36 9.72 6.12
C ASN A 12 15.92 8.35 6.67
N ASP A 13 16.81 7.53 7.24
CA ASP A 13 16.48 6.17 7.73
C ASP A 13 15.45 6.09 8.89
N ASN A 14 14.73 7.17 9.19
CA ASN A 14 13.65 7.20 10.15
C ASN A 14 12.31 6.75 9.52
N ALA A 15 11.49 6.05 10.31
CA ALA A 15 10.15 5.62 9.93
C ALA A 15 9.19 6.78 9.62
N GLU A 16 9.47 7.99 10.10
CA GLU A 16 8.64 9.17 9.88
C GLU A 16 9.32 10.18 8.94
N CYS A 17 8.55 10.75 8.02
CA CYS A 17 9.03 11.84 7.18
C CYS A 17 9.13 13.15 7.98
N LYS A 18 10.34 13.71 8.14
CA LYS A 18 10.56 14.98 8.86
C LYS A 18 9.86 16.22 8.29
N ARG A 19 9.33 16.17 7.06
CA ARG A 19 8.69 17.32 6.40
C ARG A 19 7.17 17.31 6.55
N CYS A 20 6.54 16.16 6.40
CA CYS A 20 5.08 16.03 6.46
C CYS A 20 4.59 15.13 7.60
N ASN A 21 5.51 14.59 8.42
CA ASN A 21 5.26 13.67 9.53
C ASN A 21 4.50 12.39 9.13
N ALA A 22 4.53 12.02 7.84
CA ALA A 22 3.95 10.77 7.39
C ALA A 22 4.73 9.58 7.98
N ASP A 23 4.01 8.64 8.60
CA ASP A 23 4.54 7.35 9.02
C ASP A 23 4.70 6.43 7.80
N LEU A 24 5.94 6.29 7.35
CA LEU A 24 6.32 5.50 6.19
C LEU A 24 6.36 4.01 6.52
N LEU A 25 6.55 3.63 7.78
CA LEU A 25 6.51 2.23 8.20
C LEU A 25 5.08 1.71 8.15
N LEU A 26 4.12 2.50 8.66
CA LEU A 26 2.70 2.20 8.57
C LEU A 26 2.24 2.07 7.11
N LEU A 27 2.80 2.89 6.21
CA LEU A 27 2.56 2.84 4.77
C LEU A 27 3.00 1.49 4.17
N ILE A 28 4.23 1.07 4.48
CA ILE A 28 4.77 -0.21 4.00
C ILE A 28 3.95 -1.37 4.56
N GLN A 29 3.61 -1.34 5.84
CA GLN A 29 2.82 -2.39 6.50
C GLN A 29 1.42 -2.51 5.89
N THR A 30 0.77 -1.38 5.61
CA THR A 30 -0.56 -1.35 4.98
C THR A 30 -0.54 -1.97 3.59
N GLU A 31 0.48 -1.70 2.78
CA GLU A 31 0.64 -2.29 1.45
C GLU A 31 0.96 -3.78 1.51
N ILE A 32 1.81 -4.22 2.46
CA ILE A 32 2.09 -5.63 2.70
C ILE A 32 0.79 -6.38 3.05
N GLU A 33 -0.02 -5.81 3.94
CA GLU A 33 -1.28 -6.42 4.37
C GLU A 33 -2.31 -6.47 3.25
N ALA A 34 -2.44 -5.41 2.44
CA ALA A 34 -3.30 -5.41 1.27
C ALA A 34 -2.91 -6.50 0.25
N LYS A 35 -1.61 -6.69 0.01
CA LYS A 35 -1.10 -7.79 -0.84
C LYS A 35 -1.41 -9.16 -0.24
N ARG A 36 -1.21 -9.33 1.06
CA ARG A 36 -1.52 -10.58 1.77
C ARG A 36 -3.01 -10.94 1.62
N LEU A 37 -3.91 -9.99 1.88
CA LEU A 37 -5.36 -10.18 1.72
C LEU A 37 -5.73 -10.53 0.27
N THR A 38 -5.08 -9.90 -0.71
CA THR A 38 -5.30 -10.21 -2.12
C THR A 38 -4.89 -11.64 -2.46
N HIS A 39 -3.74 -12.12 -1.95
CA HIS A 39 -3.33 -13.52 -2.12
C HIS A 39 -4.30 -14.51 -1.45
N GLU A 40 -4.77 -14.21 -0.24
CA GLU A 40 -5.77 -15.05 0.45
C GLU A 40 -7.09 -15.12 -0.32
N ALA A 41 -7.51 -14.00 -0.93
CA ALA A 41 -8.67 -13.98 -1.80
C ALA A 41 -8.50 -14.92 -3.00
N PHE A 42 -7.34 -14.90 -3.67
CA PHE A 42 -7.06 -15.82 -4.77
C PHE A 42 -7.10 -17.29 -4.34
N ASN A 43 -6.51 -17.62 -3.19
CA ASN A 43 -6.57 -18.98 -2.64
C ASN A 43 -8.03 -19.43 -2.38
N CYS A 44 -8.86 -18.52 -1.87
CA CYS A 44 -10.28 -18.77 -1.66
C CYS A 44 -11.03 -18.97 -2.98
N LEU A 45 -10.76 -18.16 -4.01
CA LEU A 45 -11.35 -18.30 -5.35
C LEU A 45 -11.00 -19.66 -5.97
N LEU A 46 -9.72 -20.05 -5.93
CA LEU A 46 -9.26 -21.36 -6.43
C LEU A 46 -9.90 -22.53 -5.67
N SER A 47 -10.27 -22.31 -4.42
CA SER A 47 -10.94 -23.31 -3.57
C SER A 47 -12.48 -23.24 -3.63
N GLY A 48 -13.06 -22.39 -4.49
CA GLY A 48 -14.51 -22.19 -4.61
C GLY A 48 -15.19 -21.49 -3.41
N LYS A 49 -14.41 -20.89 -2.51
CA LYS A 49 -14.89 -20.21 -1.30
C LYS A 49 -15.19 -18.73 -1.57
N TYR A 50 -16.17 -18.48 -2.44
CA TYR A 50 -16.44 -17.14 -2.99
C TYR A 50 -16.77 -16.07 -1.93
N ILE A 51 -17.54 -16.41 -0.89
CA ILE A 51 -17.88 -15.46 0.19
C ILE A 51 -16.62 -15.00 0.94
N GLN A 52 -15.68 -15.91 1.20
CA GLN A 52 -14.43 -15.59 1.88
C GLN A 52 -13.50 -14.78 0.98
N ALA A 53 -13.46 -15.12 -0.31
CA ALA A 53 -12.73 -14.34 -1.30
C ALA A 53 -13.24 -12.89 -1.38
N GLU A 54 -14.56 -12.70 -1.42
CA GLU A 54 -15.18 -11.38 -1.43
C GLU A 54 -14.79 -10.58 -0.18
N ALA A 55 -14.89 -11.19 1.01
CA ALA A 55 -14.48 -10.53 2.26
C ALA A 55 -13.01 -10.08 2.24
N PHE A 56 -12.09 -10.92 1.76
CA PHE A 56 -10.68 -10.56 1.64
C PHE A 56 -10.42 -9.46 0.60
N LEU A 57 -11.13 -9.48 -0.53
CA LEU A 57 -11.03 -8.42 -1.54
C LEU A 57 -11.59 -7.09 -1.02
N SER A 58 -12.73 -7.08 -0.33
CA SER A 58 -13.27 -5.86 0.27
C SER A 58 -12.33 -5.29 1.34
N ALA A 59 -11.74 -6.15 2.19
CA ALA A 59 -10.75 -5.72 3.18
C ALA A 59 -9.49 -5.13 2.50
N SER A 60 -8.97 -5.79 1.47
CA SER A 60 -7.84 -5.27 0.67
C SER A 60 -8.20 -3.92 0.05
N GLN A 61 -9.39 -3.79 -0.53
CA GLN A 61 -9.87 -2.54 -1.13
C GLN A 61 -9.95 -1.40 -0.12
N LEU A 62 -10.44 -1.64 1.10
CA LEU A 62 -10.48 -0.60 2.14
C LEU A 62 -9.09 -0.07 2.49
N LEU A 63 -8.07 -0.94 2.54
CA LEU A 63 -6.68 -0.52 2.72
C LEU A 63 -6.16 0.27 1.50
N CYS A 64 -6.70 -0.02 0.32
CA CYS A 64 -6.28 0.57 -0.95
C CYS A 64 -6.98 1.89 -1.31
N PHE A 65 -8.18 2.16 -0.83
CA PHE A 65 -8.99 3.34 -1.18
C PHE A 65 -8.68 4.59 -0.35
N SER A 66 -7.49 4.68 0.24
CA SER A 66 -7.03 5.91 0.88
C SER A 66 -6.40 6.85 -0.15
N GLN A 67 -6.62 8.16 -0.03
CA GLN A 67 -5.91 9.23 -0.77
C GLN A 67 -4.38 9.02 -0.75
N PHE A 68 -3.92 8.38 0.32
CA PHE A 68 -2.55 8.01 0.58
C PHE A 68 -2.00 6.96 -0.40
N LYS A 69 -2.78 5.94 -0.81
CA LYS A 69 -2.34 4.96 -1.81
C LYS A 69 -2.18 5.58 -3.20
N GLN A 70 -3.04 6.51 -3.59
CA GLN A 70 -2.90 7.22 -4.87
C GLN A 70 -1.55 7.95 -4.94
N ASN A 71 -1.19 8.70 -3.90
CA ASN A 71 0.09 9.39 -3.82
C ASN A 71 1.29 8.43 -3.90
N VAL A 72 1.20 7.25 -3.26
CA VAL A 72 2.24 6.22 -3.32
C VAL A 72 2.37 5.60 -4.71
N LEU A 73 1.24 5.28 -5.36
CA LEU A 73 1.24 4.72 -6.71
C LEU A 73 1.81 5.69 -7.74
N GLU A 74 1.41 6.97 -7.68
CA GLU A 74 1.95 8.02 -8.54
C GLU A 74 3.47 8.17 -8.35
N PHE A 75 3.94 8.15 -7.09
CA PHE A 75 5.37 8.21 -6.78
C PHE A 75 6.15 7.02 -7.37
N ILE A 76 5.62 5.80 -7.28
CA ILE A 76 6.24 4.60 -7.85
C ILE A 76 6.26 4.67 -9.38
N GLN A 77 5.15 5.06 -10.01
CA GLN A 77 5.06 5.19 -11.46
C GLN A 77 6.06 6.22 -12.01
N GLN A 78 6.26 7.34 -11.32
CA GLN A 78 7.27 8.35 -11.67
C GLN A 78 8.70 7.80 -11.58
N LYS A 79 8.98 6.84 -10.68
CA LYS A 79 10.30 6.22 -10.53
C LYS A 79 10.56 5.08 -11.54
N ILE A 80 9.53 4.44 -12.09
CA ILE A 80 9.67 3.34 -13.06
C ILE A 80 9.84 3.87 -14.50
N MET A 81 9.41 5.11 -14.78
CA MET A 81 9.60 5.78 -16.09
C MET A 81 10.93 6.56 -16.23
N LEU A 82 11.83 6.47 -15.25
CA LEU A 82 13.18 7.06 -15.26
C LEU A 82 14.23 5.95 -15.24
#